data_AF-A0A5N6BX13-F1
#
_entry.id   AF-A0A5N6BX13-F1
#
_cell.length_a   1.000
_cell.length_b   1.000
_cell.length_c   1.000
_cell.angle_alpha   90.00
_cell.angle_beta   90.00
_cell.angle_gamma   90.00
#
_symmetry.space_group_name_H-M   'P 1'
#
loop_
_entity.id
_entity.type
_entity.pdbx_description
1 polymer ?
#
loop_
_entity_poly.entity_id
_entity_poly.type
_entity_poly.pdbx_seq_one_letter_code
_entity_poly.pdbx_strand_id
1 'polypeptide(L)'
;MEERWGGAATRNTGDAEAGRGRAGAEGGDRAAARRTQAEQRESRVGAGLSELERWLADQIGQGIAQARQTGPADWDDLARRLVDAQAPGVAGAVTRLSRVLGAEDWPGLLLGEYALLHLLAVAYRRAAALPEPLRQTVRARVGFSVTRESVLATPAVPDHWDVVGCRDEEQDRLVARRVWLAGRTTGRLAMVLSFAPAGQPLESFPPPGTTIDADLAFYPGASPLRALVAERRGLVDAGPPPGTKVSQVPALIAEVLAADPWTDSWPLVLDGAVPCPDGLADDEGNALPLHPSAGVPWRLLAVSGGRPVTVAAEWTPRGLLPLTAWNEDGGVVRL
;
A
#
# COMPACT_ATOMS: atom_id res chain seq x y z
N MET A 1 -51.45 -64.90 18.99
CA MET A 1 -51.16 -63.93 17.91
C MET A 1 -50.68 -62.66 18.61
N GLU A 2 -49.42 -62.66 19.06
CA GLU A 2 -48.20 -62.29 18.30
C GLU A 2 -48.00 -60.77 18.33
N GLU A 3 -46.84 -60.16 18.57
CA GLU A 3 -45.50 -60.53 19.03
C GLU A 3 -44.77 -59.19 19.30
N ARG A 4 -43.75 -59.20 20.19
CA ARG A 4 -42.53 -58.37 20.34
C ARG A 4 -42.41 -57.01 19.57
N TRP A 5 -41.80 -55.94 20.08
CA TRP A 5 -40.36 -55.67 20.35
C TRP A 5 -40.33 -54.36 21.20
N GLY A 6 -39.49 -54.07 22.20
CA GLY A 6 -38.07 -54.35 22.41
C GLY A 6 -37.20 -53.16 21.99
N GLY A 7 -36.71 -52.33 22.93
CA GLY A 7 -35.59 -51.40 22.66
C GLY A 7 -35.57 -50.08 23.43
N ALA A 8 -35.00 -50.09 24.65
CA ALA A 8 -34.54 -48.88 25.31
C ALA A 8 -33.33 -48.33 24.55
N ALA A 9 -33.47 -47.13 23.95
CA ALA A 9 -32.39 -46.45 23.26
C ALA A 9 -31.52 -45.65 24.25
N THR A 10 -30.57 -46.33 24.90
CA THR A 10 -29.44 -45.68 25.55
C THR A 10 -28.51 -45.13 24.46
N ARG A 11 -28.78 -43.92 23.97
CA ARG A 11 -27.87 -43.23 23.03
C ARG A 11 -26.64 -42.76 23.77
N ASN A 12 -25.56 -43.47 23.47
CA ASN A 12 -24.15 -43.26 23.70
C ASN A 12 -23.74 -41.78 23.97
N THR A 13 -23.56 -41.43 25.23
CA THR A 13 -22.85 -40.20 25.66
C THR A 13 -21.34 -40.31 25.42
N GLY A 14 -20.79 -41.52 25.31
CA GLY A 14 -19.36 -41.77 25.05
C GLY A 14 -18.89 -41.40 23.64
N ASP A 15 -19.73 -41.54 22.61
CA ASP A 15 -19.37 -41.19 21.22
C ASP A 15 -19.29 -39.68 21.01
N ALA A 16 -20.10 -38.90 21.74
CA ALA A 16 -20.10 -37.44 21.67
C ALA A 16 -18.88 -36.81 22.37
N GLU A 17 -18.40 -37.41 23.47
CA GLU A 17 -17.15 -37.01 24.13
C GLU A 17 -15.91 -37.47 23.35
N ALA A 18 -15.93 -38.68 22.77
CA ALA A 18 -14.85 -39.17 21.91
C ALA A 18 -14.71 -38.36 20.61
N GLY A 19 -15.83 -37.91 20.02
CA GLY A 19 -15.83 -37.01 18.86
C GLY A 19 -15.31 -35.60 19.17
N ARG A 20 -15.60 -35.06 20.36
CA ARG A 20 -15.05 -33.77 20.82
C ARG A 20 -13.56 -33.86 21.17
N GLY A 21 -13.12 -34.99 21.74
CA GLY A 21 -11.71 -35.27 22.03
C GLY A 21 -10.85 -35.42 20.77
N ARG A 22 -11.36 -36.12 19.74
CA ARG A 22 -10.68 -36.22 18.43
C ARG A 22 -10.67 -34.90 17.67
N ALA A 23 -11.78 -34.15 17.65
CA ALA A 23 -11.82 -32.82 17.04
C ALA A 23 -10.90 -31.81 17.75
N GLY A 24 -10.77 -31.91 19.08
CA GLY A 24 -9.83 -31.12 19.87
C GLY A 24 -8.36 -31.49 19.64
N ALA A 25 -8.04 -32.78 19.54
CA ALA A 25 -6.70 -33.27 19.21
C ALA A 25 -6.28 -32.91 17.77
N GLU A 26 -7.16 -33.12 16.79
CA GLU A 26 -6.94 -32.70 15.40
C GLU A 26 -6.83 -31.18 15.25
N GLY A 27 -7.58 -30.41 16.04
CA GLY A 27 -7.45 -28.95 16.11
C GLY A 27 -6.12 -28.50 16.72
N GLY A 28 -5.65 -29.18 17.77
CA GLY A 28 -4.36 -28.94 18.42
C GLY A 28 -3.17 -29.24 17.52
N ASP A 29 -3.19 -30.39 16.81
CA ASP A 29 -2.14 -30.79 15.87
C ASP A 29 -2.06 -29.85 14.67
N ARG A 30 -3.22 -29.41 14.13
CA ARG A 30 -3.27 -28.40 13.06
C ARG A 30 -2.72 -27.04 13.53
N ALA A 31 -3.00 -26.64 14.76
CA ALA A 31 -2.47 -25.40 15.32
C ALA A 31 -0.96 -25.47 15.59
N ALA A 32 -0.45 -26.61 16.05
CA ALA A 32 0.98 -26.86 16.20
C ALA A 32 1.71 -26.83 14.84
N ALA A 33 1.19 -27.56 13.85
CA ALA A 33 1.76 -27.57 12.50
C ALA A 33 1.80 -26.18 11.84
N ARG A 34 0.74 -25.37 12.03
CA ARG A 34 0.70 -23.98 11.56
C ARG A 34 1.77 -23.10 12.23
N ARG A 35 2.02 -23.27 13.53
CA ARG A 35 3.08 -22.55 14.25
C ARG A 35 4.45 -22.92 13.73
N THR A 36 4.74 -24.22 13.60
CA THR A 36 6.00 -24.69 13.03
C THR A 36 6.22 -24.19 11.60
N GLN A 37 5.17 -24.16 10.76
CA GLN A 37 5.26 -23.62 9.41
C GLN A 37 5.53 -22.11 9.39
N ALA A 38 4.90 -21.35 10.28
CA ALA A 38 5.16 -19.92 10.44
C ALA A 38 6.62 -19.67 10.87
N GLU A 39 7.12 -20.39 11.88
CA GLU A 39 8.51 -20.29 12.33
C GLU A 39 9.52 -20.65 11.23
N GLN A 40 9.26 -21.71 10.46
CA GLN A 40 10.08 -22.07 9.31
C GLN A 40 10.10 -20.97 8.24
N ARG A 41 8.95 -20.33 7.99
CA ARG A 41 8.87 -19.20 7.06
C ARG A 41 9.70 -18.02 7.57
N GLU A 42 9.56 -17.64 8.85
CA GLU A 42 10.37 -16.56 9.44
C GLU A 42 11.87 -16.87 9.32
N SER A 43 12.28 -18.12 9.57
CA SER A 43 13.68 -18.54 9.44
C SER A 43 14.19 -18.45 8.00
N ARG A 44 13.42 -18.89 7.00
CA ARG A 44 13.81 -18.78 5.58
C ARG A 44 13.94 -17.33 5.13
N VAL A 45 12.97 -16.51 5.50
CA VAL A 45 12.98 -15.07 5.20
C VAL A 45 14.19 -14.41 5.84
N GLY A 46 14.45 -14.68 7.13
CA GLY A 46 15.60 -14.12 7.84
C GLY A 46 16.94 -14.49 7.20
N ALA A 47 17.09 -15.74 6.73
CA ALA A 47 18.28 -16.17 6.00
C ALA A 47 18.43 -15.44 4.66
N GLY A 48 17.34 -15.32 3.89
CA GLY A 48 17.34 -14.60 2.61
C GLY A 48 17.67 -13.11 2.75
N LEU A 49 17.13 -12.44 3.76
CA LEU A 49 17.45 -11.03 4.03
C LEU A 49 18.89 -10.84 4.53
N SER A 50 19.44 -11.80 5.27
CA SER A 50 20.85 -11.79 5.67
C SER A 50 21.81 -12.01 4.49
N GLU A 51 21.38 -12.74 3.46
CA GLU A 51 22.10 -12.83 2.18
C GLU A 51 22.02 -11.52 1.41
N LEU A 52 20.82 -10.91 1.32
CA LEU A 52 20.62 -9.61 0.69
C LEU A 52 21.53 -8.54 1.30
N GLU A 53 21.65 -8.48 2.63
CA GLU A 53 22.53 -7.49 3.28
C GLU A 53 24.01 -7.65 2.90
N ARG A 54 24.50 -8.90 2.84
CA ARG A 54 25.88 -9.18 2.40
C ARG A 54 26.07 -8.81 0.94
N TRP A 55 25.13 -9.20 0.09
CA TRP A 55 25.16 -8.86 -1.33
C TRP A 55 25.16 -7.34 -1.53
N LEU A 56 24.31 -6.59 -0.83
CA LEU A 56 24.28 -5.12 -0.90
C LEU A 56 25.61 -4.50 -0.46
N ALA A 57 26.22 -5.00 0.62
CA ALA A 57 27.53 -4.55 1.07
C ALA A 57 28.63 -4.79 0.03
N ASP A 58 28.61 -5.95 -0.64
CA ASP A 58 29.54 -6.28 -1.71
C ASP A 58 29.36 -5.35 -2.92
N GLN A 59 28.11 -5.04 -3.32
CA GLN A 59 27.83 -4.11 -4.41
C GLN A 59 28.36 -2.70 -4.12
N ILE A 60 28.18 -2.20 -2.90
CA ILE A 60 28.73 -0.90 -2.49
C ILE A 60 30.26 -0.94 -2.46
N GLY A 61 30.85 -2.02 -1.95
CA GLY A 61 32.32 -2.18 -1.87
C GLY A 61 33.00 -2.27 -3.25
N GLN A 62 32.35 -2.89 -4.23
CA GLN A 62 32.84 -2.97 -5.62
C GLN A 62 32.59 -1.68 -6.40
N GLY A 63 31.64 -0.86 -5.93
CA GLY A 63 31.21 0.38 -6.58
C GLY A 63 30.08 0.15 -7.60
N ILE A 64 29.12 1.06 -7.61
CA ILE A 64 27.89 0.92 -8.40
C ILE A 64 28.06 1.25 -9.89
N ALA A 65 29.25 1.66 -10.33
CA ALA A 65 29.51 2.08 -11.71
C ALA A 65 29.24 0.96 -12.75
N GLN A 66 29.47 -0.30 -12.37
CA GLN A 66 29.25 -1.46 -13.24
C GLN A 66 27.81 -2.00 -13.22
N ALA A 67 26.93 -1.43 -12.39
CA ALA A 67 25.56 -1.91 -12.23
C ALA A 67 24.75 -1.91 -13.54
N ARG A 68 25.06 -1.02 -14.50
CA ARG A 68 24.43 -1.04 -15.83
C ARG A 68 24.79 -2.25 -16.68
N GLN A 69 25.96 -2.87 -16.44
CA GLN A 69 26.48 -3.97 -17.25
C GLN A 69 26.11 -5.33 -16.66
N THR A 70 26.30 -5.51 -15.35
CA THR A 70 26.07 -6.81 -14.68
C THR A 70 24.79 -6.85 -13.85
N GLY A 71 24.32 -5.68 -13.39
CA GLY A 71 23.22 -5.56 -12.44
C GLY A 71 21.95 -6.30 -12.83
N PRO A 72 21.39 -6.14 -14.06
CA PRO A 72 20.14 -6.81 -14.42
C PRO A 72 20.16 -8.33 -14.21
N ALA A 73 21.23 -9.01 -14.64
CA ALA A 73 21.37 -10.45 -14.45
C ALA A 73 21.55 -10.83 -12.97
N ASP A 74 22.38 -10.08 -12.24
CA ASP A 74 22.62 -10.29 -10.81
C ASP A 74 21.34 -10.09 -9.98
N TRP A 75 20.52 -9.10 -10.34
CA TRP A 75 19.25 -8.77 -9.69
C TRP A 75 18.17 -9.81 -9.96
N ASP A 76 18.07 -10.33 -11.18
CA ASP A 76 17.14 -11.42 -11.50
C ASP A 76 17.47 -12.69 -10.69
N ASP A 77 18.75 -13.02 -10.61
CA ASP A 77 19.24 -14.14 -9.82
C ASP A 77 18.99 -13.95 -8.32
N LEU A 78 19.22 -12.74 -7.79
CA LEU A 78 18.93 -12.39 -6.41
C LEU A 78 17.43 -12.43 -6.12
N ALA A 79 16.59 -11.89 -7.00
CA ALA A 79 15.14 -11.90 -6.86
C ALA A 79 14.60 -13.32 -6.79
N ARG A 80 15.08 -14.23 -7.63
CA ARG A 80 14.74 -15.65 -7.59
C ARG A 80 15.09 -16.30 -6.24
N ARG A 81 16.30 -16.05 -5.71
CA ARG A 81 16.70 -16.55 -4.38
C ARG A 81 15.83 -15.98 -3.26
N LEU A 82 15.42 -14.72 -3.35
CA LEU A 82 14.50 -14.09 -2.39
C LEU A 82 13.08 -14.70 -2.45
N VAL A 83 12.61 -15.09 -3.63
CA VAL A 83 11.35 -15.86 -3.77
C VAL A 83 11.47 -17.22 -3.10
N ASP A 84 12.57 -17.94 -3.32
CA ASP A 84 12.85 -19.23 -2.67
C ASP A 84 12.94 -19.09 -1.14
N ALA A 85 13.47 -17.95 -0.66
CA ALA A 85 13.51 -17.56 0.75
C ALA A 85 12.15 -17.08 1.31
N GLN A 86 11.08 -17.06 0.51
CA GLN A 86 9.74 -16.60 0.87
C GLN A 86 9.62 -15.11 1.20
N ALA A 87 10.45 -14.28 0.58
CA ALA A 87 10.43 -12.81 0.65
C ALA A 87 10.02 -12.16 -0.69
N PRO A 88 8.82 -12.46 -1.24
CA PRO A 88 8.43 -12.02 -2.58
C PRO A 88 8.29 -10.50 -2.71
N GLY A 89 7.96 -9.78 -1.63
CA GLY A 89 7.89 -8.32 -1.67
C GLY A 89 9.25 -7.67 -1.90
N VAL A 90 10.30 -8.26 -1.30
CA VAL A 90 11.69 -7.82 -1.50
C VAL A 90 12.21 -8.23 -2.87
N ALA A 91 11.87 -9.44 -3.33
CA ALA A 91 12.17 -9.86 -4.70
C ALA A 91 11.59 -8.88 -5.74
N GLY A 92 10.33 -8.50 -5.58
CA GLY A 92 9.70 -7.50 -6.46
C GLY A 92 10.37 -6.13 -6.39
N ALA A 93 10.88 -5.71 -5.23
CA ALA A 93 11.65 -4.47 -5.10
C ALA A 93 12.99 -4.56 -5.84
N VAL A 94 13.70 -5.69 -5.74
CA VAL A 94 14.95 -5.95 -6.48
C VAL A 94 14.69 -5.93 -8.00
N THR A 95 13.63 -6.56 -8.50
CA THR A 95 13.30 -6.54 -9.93
C THR A 95 13.02 -5.11 -10.45
N ARG A 96 12.53 -4.20 -9.60
CA ARG A 96 12.26 -2.80 -10.00
C ARG A 96 13.52 -1.94 -10.12
N LEU A 97 14.68 -2.38 -9.61
CA LEU A 97 15.94 -1.64 -9.70
C LEU A 97 16.33 -1.31 -11.15
N SER A 98 16.02 -2.21 -12.10
CA SER A 98 16.24 -1.98 -13.54
C SER A 98 15.57 -0.72 -14.07
N ARG A 99 14.46 -0.29 -13.48
CA ARG A 99 13.75 0.94 -13.89
C ARG A 99 14.57 2.20 -13.60
N VAL A 100 15.42 2.15 -12.57
CA VAL A 100 16.25 3.29 -12.15
C VAL A 100 17.37 3.57 -13.15
N LEU A 101 17.88 2.54 -13.83
CA LEU A 101 19.02 2.67 -14.75
C LEU A 101 18.76 3.61 -15.94
N GLY A 102 17.49 3.83 -16.30
CA GLY A 102 17.07 4.75 -17.36
C GLY A 102 17.07 6.23 -16.98
N ALA A 103 17.24 6.57 -15.70
CA ALA A 103 17.29 7.95 -15.23
C ALA A 103 18.67 8.59 -15.47
N GLU A 104 18.70 9.92 -15.51
CA GLU A 104 19.94 10.71 -15.60
C GLU A 104 20.81 10.49 -14.35
N ASP A 105 20.24 10.71 -13.16
CA ASP A 105 20.88 10.43 -11.86
C ASP A 105 20.61 8.98 -11.39
N TRP A 106 20.74 8.01 -12.29
CA TRP A 106 20.60 6.61 -11.92
C TRP A 106 21.54 6.16 -10.77
N PRO A 107 22.78 6.68 -10.57
CA PRO A 107 23.64 6.21 -9.49
C PRO A 107 23.08 6.61 -8.12
N GLY A 108 22.66 7.87 -7.97
CA GLY A 108 22.06 8.37 -6.73
C GLY A 108 20.77 7.62 -6.39
N LEU A 109 19.90 7.45 -7.38
CA LEU A 109 18.65 6.72 -7.23
C LEU A 109 18.89 5.23 -6.88
N LEU A 110 19.84 4.56 -7.53
CA LEU A 110 20.16 3.15 -7.24
C LEU A 110 20.69 2.98 -5.81
N LEU A 111 21.53 3.91 -5.35
CA LEU A 111 22.02 3.93 -3.98
C LEU A 111 20.87 4.12 -2.98
N GLY A 112 19.90 4.98 -3.30
CA GLY A 112 18.68 5.16 -2.51
C GLY A 112 17.87 3.86 -2.39
N GLU A 113 17.64 3.15 -3.49
CA GLU A 113 16.93 1.86 -3.48
C GLU A 113 17.70 0.80 -2.68
N TYR A 114 19.02 0.72 -2.83
CA TYR A 114 19.88 -0.17 -2.02
C TYR A 114 19.80 0.16 -0.53
N ALA A 115 19.79 1.45 -0.16
CA ALA A 115 19.64 1.88 1.22
C ALA A 115 18.28 1.47 1.80
N LEU A 116 17.19 1.60 1.04
CA LEU A 116 15.85 1.17 1.47
C LEU A 116 15.74 -0.36 1.61
N LEU A 117 16.35 -1.13 0.70
CA LEU A 117 16.44 -2.59 0.81
C LEU A 117 17.26 -3.03 2.04
N HIS A 118 18.40 -2.39 2.27
CA HIS A 118 19.22 -2.63 3.45
C HIS A 118 18.43 -2.30 4.73
N LEU A 119 17.78 -1.13 4.78
CA LEU A 119 16.96 -0.72 5.91
C LEU A 119 15.86 -1.75 6.21
N LEU A 120 15.23 -2.32 5.18
CA LEU A 120 14.18 -3.33 5.33
C LEU A 120 14.72 -4.62 5.95
N ALA A 121 15.88 -5.08 5.49
CA ALA A 121 16.54 -6.25 6.05
C ALA A 121 16.94 -6.04 7.52
N VAL A 122 17.53 -4.87 7.84
CA VAL A 122 17.87 -4.47 9.22
C VAL A 122 16.62 -4.42 10.09
N ALA A 123 15.54 -3.80 9.61
CA ALA A 123 14.28 -3.66 10.32
C ALA A 123 13.64 -5.02 10.61
N TYR A 124 13.67 -5.94 9.63
CA TYR A 124 13.18 -7.30 9.84
C TYR A 124 14.00 -8.06 10.89
N ARG A 125 15.34 -8.02 10.81
CA ARG A 125 16.21 -8.62 11.83
C ARG A 125 15.95 -8.06 13.23
N ARG A 126 15.64 -6.76 13.33
CA ARG A 126 15.38 -6.04 14.59
C ARG A 126 13.90 -5.94 14.94
N ALA A 127 13.02 -6.72 14.29
CA ALA A 127 11.57 -6.59 14.39
C ALA A 127 11.04 -6.60 15.84
N ALA A 128 11.69 -7.37 16.74
CA ALA A 128 11.32 -7.43 18.16
C ALA A 128 11.39 -6.08 18.88
N ALA A 129 12.30 -5.18 18.47
CA ALA A 129 12.48 -3.85 19.05
C ALA A 129 11.63 -2.76 18.37
N LEU A 130 10.95 -3.07 17.26
CA LEU A 130 10.12 -2.11 16.54
C LEU A 130 8.74 -1.96 17.20
N PRO A 131 8.15 -0.73 17.16
CA PRO A 131 6.73 -0.55 17.44
C PRO A 131 5.88 -1.47 16.56
N GLU A 132 4.79 -2.01 17.12
CA GLU A 132 3.94 -2.97 16.42
C GLU A 132 3.43 -2.50 15.04
N PRO A 133 3.00 -1.23 14.86
CA PRO A 133 2.62 -0.73 13.54
C PRO A 133 3.75 -0.83 12.49
N LEU A 134 4.98 -0.47 12.88
CA LEU A 134 6.15 -0.53 12.01
C LEU A 134 6.57 -1.99 11.73
N ARG A 135 6.37 -2.90 12.69
CA ARG A 135 6.58 -4.33 12.46
C ARG A 135 5.62 -4.86 11.39
N GLN A 136 4.34 -4.46 11.41
CA GLN A 136 3.37 -4.86 10.39
C GLN A 136 3.73 -4.31 9.01
N THR A 137 4.18 -3.05 8.95
CA THR A 137 4.76 -2.41 7.76
C THR A 137 5.92 -3.21 7.17
N VAL A 138 6.88 -3.63 8.00
CA VAL A 138 8.03 -4.46 7.57
C VAL A 138 7.56 -5.81 7.03
N ARG A 139 6.64 -6.49 7.75
CA ARG A 139 6.08 -7.78 7.32
C ARG A 139 5.38 -7.67 5.97
N ALA A 140 4.54 -6.66 5.78
CA ALA A 140 3.85 -6.43 4.52
C ALA A 140 4.84 -6.23 3.36
N ARG A 141 5.89 -5.42 3.56
CA ARG A 141 6.93 -5.17 2.55
C ARG A 141 7.79 -6.38 2.22
N VAL A 142 8.01 -7.26 3.18
CA VAL A 142 8.70 -8.54 2.94
C VAL A 142 7.83 -9.50 2.11
N GLY A 143 6.50 -9.40 2.23
CA GLY A 143 5.54 -10.22 1.50
C GLY A 143 4.70 -11.14 2.39
N PHE A 144 4.60 -10.86 3.69
CA PHE A 144 3.59 -11.49 4.54
C PHE A 144 2.22 -10.89 4.19
N SER A 145 1.28 -11.75 3.81
CA SER A 145 -0.07 -11.33 3.48
C SER A 145 -0.94 -11.23 4.73
N VAL A 146 -1.78 -10.20 4.74
CA VAL A 146 -2.90 -10.06 5.68
C VAL A 146 -4.18 -10.39 4.92
N THR A 147 -5.01 -11.27 5.45
CA THR A 147 -6.20 -11.73 4.73
C THR A 147 -7.30 -10.67 4.76
N ARG A 148 -8.14 -10.63 3.72
CA ARG A 148 -9.26 -9.69 3.63
C ARG A 148 -10.18 -9.81 4.85
N GLU A 149 -10.46 -11.04 5.28
CA GLU A 149 -11.32 -11.36 6.42
C GLU A 149 -10.75 -10.79 7.72
N SER A 150 -9.43 -10.90 7.93
CA SER A 150 -8.78 -10.36 9.13
C SER A 150 -8.83 -8.84 9.19
N VAL A 151 -8.74 -8.16 8.04
CA VAL A 151 -8.88 -6.70 7.96
C VAL A 151 -10.32 -6.29 8.22
N LEU A 152 -11.30 -6.95 7.61
CA LEU A 152 -12.73 -6.66 7.83
C LEU A 152 -13.20 -6.96 9.26
N ALA A 153 -12.46 -7.78 10.01
CA ALA A 153 -12.72 -8.01 11.43
C ALA A 153 -12.17 -6.90 12.35
N THR A 154 -11.39 -5.95 11.83
CA THR A 154 -10.92 -4.78 12.59
C THR A 154 -12.00 -3.69 12.65
N PRO A 155 -11.98 -2.80 13.66
CA PRO A 155 -12.91 -1.68 13.72
C PRO A 155 -12.83 -0.82 12.46
N ALA A 156 -13.96 -0.70 11.77
CA ALA A 156 -14.06 0.15 10.59
C ALA A 156 -14.20 1.63 10.98
N VAL A 157 -13.75 2.51 10.09
CA VAL A 157 -13.84 3.96 10.24
C VAL A 157 -15.00 4.46 9.38
N PRO A 158 -16.13 4.86 9.99
CA PRO A 158 -17.21 5.53 9.28
C PRO A 158 -16.78 6.95 8.91
N ASP A 159 -16.97 7.33 7.64
CA ASP A 159 -16.83 8.72 7.21
C ASP A 159 -17.57 8.93 5.88
N HIS A 160 -17.67 10.21 5.47
CA HIS A 160 -17.89 10.59 4.10
C HIS A 160 -16.54 10.69 3.40
N TRP A 161 -16.31 9.78 2.46
CA TRP A 161 -15.04 9.65 1.75
C TRP A 161 -15.15 10.29 0.38
N ASP A 162 -14.42 11.38 0.16
CA ASP A 162 -14.25 11.98 -1.15
C ASP A 162 -13.34 11.08 -2.00
N VAL A 163 -13.77 10.72 -3.21
CA VAL A 163 -12.93 10.06 -4.20
C VAL A 163 -12.04 11.11 -4.83
N VAL A 164 -10.78 11.17 -4.40
CA VAL A 164 -9.87 12.26 -4.77
C VAL A 164 -8.99 11.95 -5.97
N GLY A 165 -8.89 10.68 -6.35
CA GLY A 165 -8.14 10.29 -7.54
C GLY A 165 -8.26 8.81 -7.85
N CYS A 166 -7.92 8.46 -9.08
CA CYS A 166 -7.88 7.09 -9.55
C CYS A 166 -6.73 6.93 -10.54
N ARG A 167 -5.94 5.87 -10.40
CA ARG A 167 -4.85 5.55 -11.32
C ARG A 167 -4.80 4.05 -11.60
N ASP A 168 -4.72 3.73 -12.88
CA ASP A 168 -4.54 2.36 -13.35
C ASP A 168 -3.08 2.15 -13.72
N GLU A 169 -2.53 1.02 -13.31
CA GLU A 169 -1.18 0.60 -13.63
C GLU A 169 -1.18 -0.83 -14.13
N GLU A 170 -0.49 -1.08 -15.23
CA GLU A 170 -0.22 -2.42 -15.71
C GLU A 170 0.90 -3.05 -14.88
N GLN A 171 0.63 -4.25 -14.37
CA GLN A 171 1.55 -5.09 -13.61
C GLN A 171 1.58 -6.48 -14.25
N ASP A 172 2.55 -6.70 -15.14
CA ASP A 172 2.72 -7.92 -15.94
C ASP A 172 1.46 -8.29 -16.74
N ARG A 173 0.65 -9.23 -16.23
CA ARG A 173 -0.60 -9.71 -16.84
C ARG A 173 -1.85 -9.22 -16.12
N LEU A 174 -1.69 -8.33 -15.15
CA LEU A 174 -2.74 -7.75 -14.33
C LEU A 174 -2.80 -6.23 -14.56
N VAL A 175 -3.99 -5.67 -14.45
CA VAL A 175 -4.20 -4.24 -14.28
C VAL A 175 -4.54 -4.02 -12.81
N ALA A 176 -3.81 -3.12 -12.15
CA ALA A 176 -4.07 -2.69 -10.80
C ALA A 176 -4.66 -1.28 -10.81
N ARG A 177 -5.80 -1.08 -10.15
CA ARG A 177 -6.43 0.22 -9.96
C ARG A 177 -6.27 0.67 -8.52
N ARG A 178 -5.63 1.83 -8.34
CA ARG A 178 -5.59 2.56 -7.08
C ARG A 178 -6.65 3.64 -7.10
N VAL A 179 -7.51 3.66 -6.09
CA VAL A 179 -8.45 4.74 -5.84
C VAL A 179 -8.09 5.38 -4.51
N TRP A 180 -7.81 6.68 -4.50
CA TRP A 180 -7.52 7.42 -3.28
C TRP A 180 -8.78 8.09 -2.75
N LEU A 181 -8.90 8.07 -1.43
CA LEU A 181 -10.03 8.61 -0.69
C LEU A 181 -9.54 9.56 0.40
N ALA A 182 -10.30 10.62 0.65
CA ALA A 182 -10.11 11.53 1.78
C ALA A 182 -11.37 11.58 2.64
N GLY A 183 -11.24 11.24 3.93
CA GLY A 183 -12.32 11.31 4.89
C GLY A 183 -12.56 12.75 5.33
N ARG A 184 -13.79 13.23 5.17
CA ARG A 184 -14.17 14.63 5.47
C ARG A 184 -14.18 14.94 6.96
N THR A 185 -14.63 13.99 7.77
CA THR A 185 -14.80 14.19 9.22
C THR A 185 -13.53 13.81 9.97
N THR A 186 -12.91 12.70 9.60
CA THR A 186 -11.74 12.18 10.30
C THR A 186 -10.43 12.75 9.74
N GLY A 187 -10.44 13.42 8.59
CA GLY A 187 -9.23 13.87 7.89
C GLY A 187 -8.34 12.72 7.43
N ARG A 188 -8.84 11.48 7.44
CA ARG A 188 -8.04 10.29 7.21
C ARG A 188 -7.92 10.05 5.72
N LEU A 189 -6.74 9.66 5.27
CA LEU A 189 -6.51 9.28 3.87
C LEU A 189 -6.62 7.76 3.73
N ALA A 190 -7.14 7.31 2.60
CA ALA A 190 -7.22 5.88 2.28
C ALA A 190 -6.93 5.60 0.80
N MET A 191 -6.58 4.36 0.52
CA MET A 191 -6.36 3.84 -0.83
C MET A 191 -7.00 2.46 -0.95
N VAL A 192 -7.95 2.33 -1.86
CA VAL A 192 -8.57 1.06 -2.24
C VAL A 192 -7.85 0.54 -3.49
N LEU A 193 -7.45 -0.73 -3.43
CA LEU A 193 -6.68 -1.39 -4.49
C LEU A 193 -7.49 -2.56 -5.06
N SER A 194 -7.77 -2.50 -6.35
CA SER A 194 -8.45 -3.56 -7.12
C SER A 194 -7.55 -4.10 -8.21
N PHE A 195 -7.69 -5.38 -8.54
CA PHE A 195 -6.92 -6.04 -9.60
C PHE A 195 -7.87 -6.73 -10.57
N ALA A 196 -7.51 -6.73 -11.86
CA ALA A 196 -8.16 -7.54 -12.88
C ALA A 196 -7.12 -8.12 -13.85
N PRO A 197 -7.34 -9.30 -14.43
CA PRO A 197 -6.55 -9.76 -15.57
C PRO A 197 -6.58 -8.76 -16.72
N ALA A 198 -5.49 -8.67 -17.48
CA ALA A 198 -5.42 -7.80 -18.65
C ALA A 198 -6.61 -8.05 -19.61
N GLY A 199 -7.31 -6.98 -19.99
CA GLY A 199 -8.50 -7.03 -20.84
C GLY A 199 -9.81 -7.35 -20.12
N GLN A 200 -9.80 -7.63 -18.81
CA GLN A 200 -11.03 -7.78 -18.01
C GLN A 200 -11.41 -6.47 -17.32
N PRO A 201 -12.72 -6.21 -17.10
CA PRO A 201 -13.15 -5.02 -16.38
C PRO A 201 -12.70 -5.07 -14.91
N LEU A 202 -12.17 -3.95 -14.44
CA LEU A 202 -11.90 -3.71 -13.03
C LEU A 202 -13.20 -3.54 -12.26
N GLU A 203 -13.16 -3.86 -10.96
CA GLU A 203 -14.25 -3.54 -10.04
C GLU A 203 -14.62 -2.06 -10.16
N SER A 204 -15.91 -1.80 -10.37
CA SER A 204 -16.40 -0.45 -10.54
C SER A 204 -16.35 0.31 -9.22
N PHE A 205 -15.71 1.46 -9.23
CA PHE A 205 -15.68 2.39 -8.11
C PHE A 205 -16.22 3.76 -8.59
N PRO A 206 -16.96 4.50 -7.75
CA PRO A 206 -17.39 5.85 -8.05
C PRO A 206 -16.25 6.74 -8.56
N PRO A 207 -16.54 7.61 -9.52
CA PRO A 207 -15.53 8.42 -10.17
C PRO A 207 -14.91 9.44 -9.20
N PRO A 208 -13.63 9.84 -9.39
CA PRO A 208 -13.08 11.02 -8.75
C PRO A 208 -14.00 12.24 -8.84
N GLY A 209 -14.12 12.97 -7.73
CA GLY A 209 -15.07 14.07 -7.53
C GLY A 209 -16.39 13.67 -6.88
N THR A 210 -16.62 12.39 -6.60
CA THR A 210 -17.80 11.93 -5.85
C THR A 210 -17.47 11.73 -4.39
N THR A 211 -18.48 11.81 -3.53
CA THR A 211 -18.37 11.49 -2.11
C THR A 211 -19.23 10.28 -1.80
N ILE A 212 -18.68 9.33 -1.05
CA ILE A 212 -19.39 8.11 -0.64
C ILE A 212 -19.56 8.11 0.88
N ASP A 213 -20.71 7.66 1.35
CA ASP A 213 -20.89 7.30 2.76
C ASP A 213 -20.49 5.82 2.93
N ALA A 214 -19.41 5.57 3.67
CA ALA A 214 -18.81 4.24 3.78
C ALA A 214 -18.02 4.02 5.07
N ASP A 215 -17.91 2.75 5.45
CA ASP A 215 -17.06 2.26 6.53
C ASP A 215 -15.83 1.60 5.93
N LEU A 216 -14.64 2.11 6.29
CA LEU A 216 -13.38 1.58 5.79
C LEU A 216 -12.61 0.83 6.88
N ALA A 217 -12.19 -0.39 6.58
CA ALA A 217 -11.27 -1.16 7.43
C ALA A 217 -9.86 -1.10 6.85
N PHE A 218 -8.87 -0.77 7.68
CA PHE A 218 -7.50 -0.48 7.22
C PHE A 218 -6.58 -1.68 7.42
N TYR A 219 -5.70 -1.91 6.45
CA TYR A 219 -4.59 -2.84 6.64
C TYR A 219 -3.65 -2.29 7.73
N PRO A 220 -3.11 -3.16 8.60
CA PRO A 220 -2.22 -2.72 9.67
C PRO A 220 -0.88 -2.19 9.12
N GLY A 221 -0.32 -1.17 9.77
CA GLY A 221 0.95 -0.55 9.40
C GLY A 221 1.22 0.72 10.20
N ALA A 222 2.42 1.28 10.08
CA ALA A 222 2.82 2.54 10.71
C ALA A 222 2.10 3.76 10.11
N SER A 223 1.87 3.75 8.79
CA SER A 223 1.07 4.75 8.07
C SER A 223 -0.06 4.05 7.29
N PRO A 224 -1.14 3.59 7.95
CA PRO A 224 -2.19 2.80 7.30
C PRO A 224 -2.94 3.59 6.22
N LEU A 225 -2.59 3.34 4.96
CA LEU A 225 -3.26 3.93 3.81
C LEU A 225 -4.17 2.93 3.09
N ARG A 226 -3.71 1.69 2.90
CA ARG A 226 -4.49 0.67 2.19
C ARG A 226 -5.71 0.28 3.02
N ALA A 227 -6.89 0.29 2.40
CA ALA A 227 -8.15 -0.02 3.07
C ALA A 227 -9.06 -0.93 2.23
N LEU A 228 -10.04 -1.52 2.89
CA LEU A 228 -11.17 -2.22 2.31
C LEU A 228 -12.45 -1.47 2.65
N VAL A 229 -13.37 -1.41 1.70
CA VAL A 229 -14.75 -0.97 1.96
C VAL A 229 -15.46 -2.11 2.68
N ALA A 230 -15.76 -1.91 3.97
CA ALA A 230 -16.52 -2.86 4.79
C ALA A 230 -18.02 -2.74 4.48
N GLU A 231 -18.52 -1.50 4.41
CA GLU A 231 -19.89 -1.18 4.03
C GLU A 231 -19.90 0.11 3.21
N ARG A 232 -20.74 0.18 2.17
CA ARG A 232 -21.05 1.42 1.44
C ARG A 232 -22.55 1.64 1.51
N ARG A 233 -22.95 2.81 2.01
CA ARG A 233 -24.35 3.20 2.18
C ARG A 233 -24.90 3.98 0.98
N GLY A 234 -24.06 4.76 0.30
CA GLY A 234 -24.48 5.48 -0.90
C GLY A 234 -23.54 6.58 -1.36
N LEU A 235 -24.00 7.38 -2.32
CA LEU A 235 -23.38 8.65 -2.69
C LEU A 235 -23.96 9.77 -1.86
N VAL A 236 -23.14 10.76 -1.54
CA VAL A 236 -23.51 11.97 -0.82
C VAL A 236 -23.15 13.16 -1.70
N ASP A 237 -24.03 14.16 -1.75
CA ASP A 237 -23.71 15.44 -2.39
C ASP A 237 -22.79 16.24 -1.47
N ALA A 238 -21.62 16.62 -1.99
CA ALA A 238 -20.63 17.37 -1.25
C ALA A 238 -19.80 18.24 -2.18
N GLY A 239 -19.33 19.38 -1.65
CA GLY A 239 -18.45 20.29 -2.39
C GLY A 239 -17.00 19.80 -2.50
N PRO A 240 -16.04 20.71 -2.68
CA PRO A 240 -14.62 20.38 -2.64
C PRO A 240 -14.23 19.68 -1.31
N PRO A 241 -13.31 18.70 -1.34
CA PRO A 241 -12.79 18.06 -0.15
C PRO A 241 -12.00 19.06 0.71
N PRO A 242 -12.08 18.97 2.05
CA PRO A 242 -11.15 19.68 2.93
C PRO A 242 -9.70 19.31 2.60
N GLY A 243 -8.81 20.30 2.55
CA GLY A 243 -7.42 20.13 2.17
C GLY A 243 -6.42 20.72 3.16
N THR A 244 -5.15 20.41 2.90
CA THR A 244 -3.97 20.92 3.58
C THR A 244 -3.37 22.07 2.77
N LYS A 245 -2.76 23.05 3.44
CA LYS A 245 -2.05 24.14 2.74
C LYS A 245 -0.72 23.64 2.17
N VAL A 246 -0.28 24.23 1.06
CA VAL A 246 1.00 23.88 0.41
C VAL A 246 2.17 23.97 1.40
N SER A 247 2.21 25.04 2.20
CA SER A 247 3.20 25.25 3.27
C SER A 247 3.28 24.14 4.34
N GLN A 248 2.20 23.39 4.56
CA GLN A 248 2.12 22.34 5.59
C GLN A 248 2.56 20.96 5.07
N VAL A 249 2.60 20.77 3.75
CA VAL A 249 2.92 19.47 3.14
C VAL A 249 4.30 18.93 3.55
N PRO A 250 5.39 19.72 3.59
CA PRO A 250 6.69 19.20 3.98
C PRO A 250 6.70 18.55 5.37
N ALA A 251 6.03 19.19 6.35
CA ALA A 251 5.92 18.65 7.70
C ALA A 251 5.08 17.37 7.73
N LEU A 252 3.94 17.36 7.04
CA LEU A 252 3.09 16.18 6.91
C LEU A 252 3.85 14.99 6.32
N ILE A 253 4.57 15.20 5.21
CA ILE A 253 5.34 14.15 4.56
C ILE A 253 6.50 13.68 5.44
N ALA A 254 7.16 14.58 6.17
CA ALA A 254 8.20 14.21 7.12
C ALA A 254 7.66 13.28 8.22
N GLU A 255 6.46 13.53 8.75
CA GLU A 255 5.81 12.65 9.72
C GLU A 255 5.48 11.27 9.12
N VAL A 256 4.94 11.25 7.90
CA VAL A 256 4.64 10.01 7.17
C VAL A 256 5.91 9.17 6.97
N LEU A 257 7.01 9.80 6.54
CA LEU A 257 8.29 9.13 6.30
C LEU A 257 9.00 8.73 7.59
N ALA A 258 8.85 9.50 8.67
CA ALA A 258 9.36 9.13 9.99
C ALA A 258 8.65 7.88 10.54
N ALA A 259 7.35 7.74 10.28
CA ALA A 259 6.58 6.56 10.64
C ALA A 259 6.86 5.37 9.71
N ASP A 260 6.93 5.59 8.40
CA ASP A 260 7.17 4.58 7.37
C ASP A 260 8.17 5.09 6.29
N PRO A 261 9.48 4.80 6.47
CA PRO A 261 10.54 5.29 5.59
C PRO A 261 10.46 4.80 4.13
N TRP A 262 9.66 3.77 3.87
CA TRP A 262 9.50 3.19 2.54
C TRP A 262 8.22 3.67 1.86
N THR A 263 7.60 4.74 2.34
CA THR A 263 6.47 5.38 1.64
C THR A 263 6.99 6.03 0.38
N ASP A 264 6.66 5.45 -0.77
CA ASP A 264 7.06 5.93 -2.10
C ASP A 264 5.96 6.76 -2.79
N SER A 265 4.73 6.71 -2.27
CA SER A 265 3.70 7.68 -2.61
C SER A 265 2.68 7.94 -1.51
N TRP A 266 2.07 9.13 -1.53
CA TRP A 266 1.07 9.55 -0.54
C TRP A 266 0.02 10.48 -1.15
N PRO A 267 -1.30 10.25 -0.98
CA PRO A 267 -2.30 11.18 -1.49
C PRO A 267 -2.31 12.47 -0.67
N LEU A 268 -2.51 13.58 -1.35
CA LEU A 268 -2.71 14.90 -0.76
C LEU A 268 -3.96 15.54 -1.36
N VAL A 269 -4.66 16.31 -0.54
CA VAL A 269 -5.65 17.29 -1.00
C VAL A 269 -5.09 18.65 -0.61
N LEU A 270 -4.78 19.48 -1.60
CA LEU A 270 -4.26 20.82 -1.40
C LEU A 270 -5.41 21.81 -1.49
N ASP A 271 -5.55 22.63 -0.45
CA ASP A 271 -6.53 23.70 -0.40
C ASP A 271 -5.88 25.04 -0.73
N GLY A 272 -6.42 25.75 -1.73
CA GLY A 272 -5.91 27.04 -2.18
C GLY A 272 -4.59 26.95 -2.95
N ALA A 273 -4.35 25.87 -3.70
CA ALA A 273 -3.16 25.74 -4.53
C ALA A 273 -3.30 26.57 -5.81
N VAL A 274 -2.29 27.37 -6.11
CA VAL A 274 -2.15 28.13 -7.36
C VAL A 274 -1.24 27.33 -8.31
N PRO A 275 -1.77 26.82 -9.44
CA PRO A 275 -0.96 26.06 -10.39
C PRO A 275 0.06 26.95 -11.11
N CYS A 276 1.31 26.52 -11.17
CA CYS A 276 2.36 27.11 -11.99
C CYS A 276 2.92 26.07 -12.98
N PRO A 277 3.70 26.48 -14.00
CA PRO A 277 4.19 25.56 -15.03
C PRO A 277 4.98 24.35 -14.50
N ASP A 278 5.62 24.49 -13.35
CA ASP A 278 6.54 23.54 -12.74
C ASP A 278 6.10 23.07 -11.33
N GLY A 279 4.97 23.55 -10.81
CA GLY A 279 4.60 23.33 -9.41
C GLY A 279 3.16 23.67 -9.05
N LEU A 280 2.86 23.46 -7.77
CA LEU A 280 1.67 23.96 -7.09
C LEU A 280 2.13 24.87 -5.96
N ALA A 281 1.75 26.14 -6.02
CA ALA A 281 2.16 27.17 -5.07
C ALA A 281 1.02 27.60 -4.14
N ASP A 282 1.34 28.31 -3.06
CA ASP A 282 0.37 29.11 -2.31
C ASP A 282 0.62 30.62 -2.48
N ASP A 283 -0.22 31.43 -1.83
CA ASP A 283 -0.17 32.89 -1.84
C ASP A 283 1.01 33.47 -1.04
N GLU A 284 1.66 32.66 -0.21
CA GLU A 284 2.87 33.00 0.55
C GLU A 284 4.17 32.67 -0.21
N GLY A 285 4.06 32.09 -1.41
CA GLY A 285 5.20 31.75 -2.27
C GLY A 285 5.85 30.40 -1.94
N ASN A 286 5.25 29.57 -1.09
CA ASN A 286 5.66 28.18 -0.96
C ASN A 286 5.22 27.43 -2.21
N ALA A 287 6.07 26.53 -2.71
CA ALA A 287 5.76 25.75 -3.90
C ALA A 287 6.24 24.31 -3.75
N LEU A 288 5.44 23.39 -4.28
CA LEU A 288 5.76 21.97 -4.39
C LEU A 288 5.98 21.63 -5.87
N PRO A 289 7.11 21.01 -6.23
CA PRO A 289 7.41 20.71 -7.62
C PRO A 289 6.48 19.61 -8.15
N LEU A 290 6.12 19.72 -9.42
CA LEU A 290 5.46 18.64 -10.14
C LEU A 290 6.45 17.52 -10.45
N HIS A 291 5.94 16.29 -10.47
CA HIS A 291 6.70 15.16 -10.94
C HIS A 291 7.08 15.38 -12.42
N PRO A 292 8.32 15.06 -12.86
CA PRO A 292 8.77 15.31 -14.23
C PRO A 292 7.85 14.73 -15.32
N SER A 293 7.22 13.58 -15.05
CA SER A 293 6.27 12.96 -15.99
C SER A 293 4.92 13.66 -16.08
N ALA A 294 4.58 14.56 -15.15
CA ALA A 294 3.36 15.37 -15.24
C ALA A 294 3.47 16.42 -16.36
N GLY A 295 4.70 16.85 -16.68
CA GLY A 295 4.94 17.93 -17.62
C GLY A 295 4.26 19.23 -17.17
N VAL A 296 4.00 20.13 -18.14
CA VAL A 296 3.25 21.37 -17.86
C VAL A 296 1.77 21.03 -17.64
N PRO A 297 1.15 21.44 -16.52
CA PRO A 297 -0.19 21.01 -16.15
C PRO A 297 -1.28 21.86 -16.85
N TRP A 298 -1.34 21.82 -18.18
CA TRP A 298 -2.19 22.69 -18.99
C TRP A 298 -3.67 22.67 -18.61
N ARG A 299 -4.22 21.49 -18.30
CA ARG A 299 -5.62 21.36 -17.85
C ARG A 299 -5.85 22.11 -16.54
N LEU A 300 -4.93 21.96 -15.60
CA LEU A 300 -5.03 22.59 -14.29
C LEU A 300 -4.85 24.12 -14.39
N LEU A 301 -3.93 24.59 -15.24
CA LEU A 301 -3.76 26.01 -15.55
C LEU A 301 -5.03 26.61 -16.17
N ALA A 302 -5.66 25.89 -17.11
CA ALA A 302 -6.90 26.34 -17.75
C ALA A 302 -8.08 26.40 -16.77
N VAL A 303 -8.21 25.42 -15.88
CA VAL A 303 -9.29 25.36 -14.88
C VAL A 303 -9.13 26.42 -13.80
N SER A 304 -7.90 26.66 -13.34
CA SER A 304 -7.63 27.67 -12.31
C SER A 304 -7.74 29.10 -12.83
N GLY A 305 -7.41 29.36 -14.10
CA GLY A 305 -7.33 30.72 -14.62
C GLY A 305 -6.34 31.60 -13.85
N GLY A 306 -5.35 30.99 -13.18
CA GLY A 306 -4.40 31.67 -12.30
C GLY A 306 -4.92 31.93 -10.87
N ARG A 307 -6.10 31.42 -10.51
CA ARG A 307 -6.67 31.53 -9.15
C ARG A 307 -6.38 30.29 -8.31
N PRO A 308 -6.40 30.41 -6.97
CA PRO A 308 -6.32 29.25 -6.09
C PRO A 308 -7.44 28.25 -6.35
N VAL A 309 -7.11 26.95 -6.37
CA VAL A 309 -8.06 25.85 -6.55
C VAL A 309 -7.78 24.73 -5.54
N THR A 310 -8.79 23.89 -5.27
CA THR A 310 -8.58 22.65 -4.53
C THR A 310 -8.05 21.59 -5.49
N VAL A 311 -6.92 20.96 -5.16
CA VAL A 311 -6.26 19.96 -6.03
C VAL A 311 -5.87 18.74 -5.22
N ALA A 312 -6.37 17.59 -5.63
CA ALA A 312 -5.84 16.31 -5.18
C ALA A 312 -4.62 15.92 -6.01
N ALA A 313 -3.58 15.45 -5.34
CA ALA A 313 -2.34 15.01 -5.97
C ALA A 313 -1.77 13.77 -5.27
N GLU A 314 -1.04 12.94 -6.00
CA GLU A 314 -0.16 11.92 -5.43
C GLU A 314 1.23 12.55 -5.22
N TRP A 315 1.65 12.66 -3.97
CA TRP A 315 3.04 12.96 -3.64
C TRP A 315 3.93 11.76 -3.93
N THR A 316 5.10 12.01 -4.50
CA THR A 316 6.21 11.06 -4.62
C THR A 316 7.51 11.77 -4.25
N PRO A 317 8.61 11.05 -3.97
CA PRO A 317 9.92 11.66 -3.78
C PRO A 317 10.41 12.52 -4.96
N ARG A 318 9.83 12.36 -6.16
CA ARG A 318 10.20 13.12 -7.37
C ARG A 318 9.27 14.30 -7.66
N GLY A 319 8.25 14.55 -6.83
CA GLY A 319 7.27 15.62 -7.01
C GLY A 319 5.84 15.13 -7.06
N LEU A 320 4.92 16.08 -7.22
CA LEU A 320 3.48 15.86 -7.22
C LEU A 320 2.95 15.40 -8.59
N LEU A 321 2.06 14.43 -8.58
CA LEU A 321 1.24 14.02 -9.72
C LEU A 321 -0.20 14.49 -9.47
N PRO A 322 -0.66 15.57 -10.12
CA PRO A 322 -2.05 16.04 -9.97
C PRO A 322 -3.04 14.97 -10.45
N LEU A 323 -4.13 14.78 -9.70
CA LEU A 323 -5.12 13.73 -9.94
C LEU A 323 -6.49 14.31 -10.30
N THR A 324 -6.98 15.25 -9.50
CA THR A 324 -8.31 15.84 -9.65
C THR A 324 -8.30 17.25 -9.09
N ALA A 325 -9.00 18.17 -9.75
CA ALA A 325 -9.18 19.53 -9.29
C ALA A 325 -10.67 19.89 -9.19
N TRP A 326 -10.97 20.77 -8.25
CA TRP A 326 -12.27 21.40 -8.10
C TRP A 326 -12.10 22.88 -8.41
N ASN A 327 -12.90 23.40 -9.34
CA ASN A 327 -12.92 24.83 -9.66
C ASN A 327 -13.76 25.61 -8.63
N GLU A 328 -13.77 26.94 -8.74
CA GLU A 328 -14.52 27.83 -7.82
C GLU A 328 -16.03 27.54 -7.81
N ASP A 329 -16.58 27.02 -8.91
CA ASP A 329 -18.01 26.66 -9.04
C ASP A 329 -18.33 25.24 -8.53
N GLY A 330 -17.34 24.53 -7.95
CA GLY A 330 -17.47 23.14 -7.50
C GLY A 330 -17.42 22.09 -8.61
N GLY A 331 -17.16 22.50 -9.84
CA GLY A 331 -16.95 21.64 -11.00
C GLY A 331 -15.68 20.80 -10.85
N VAL A 332 -15.81 19.49 -11.11
CA VAL A 332 -14.73 18.51 -10.98
C VAL A 332 -14.04 18.30 -12.32
N VAL A 333 -12.70 18.41 -12.32
CA VAL A 333 -11.87 18.08 -13.49
C VAL A 333 -10.84 17.03 -13.12
N ARG A 334 -10.84 15.92 -13.86
CA ARG A 334 -9.76 14.92 -13.77
C ARG A 334 -8.57 15.39 -14.59
N LEU A 335 -7.38 15.24 -14.01
CA LEU A 335 -6.14 15.75 -14.58
C LEU A 335 -5.44 14.69 -15.43
#